data_AF-A0A101SUW7-F1
#
_entry.id   AF-A0A101SUW7-F1
#
_cell.length_a   1.000
_cell.length_b   1.000
_cell.length_c   1.000
_cell.angle_alpha   90.00
_cell.angle_beta   90.00
_cell.angle_gamma   90.00
#
_symmetry.space_group_name_H-M   'P 1'
#
loop_
_entity.id
_entity.type
_entity.pdbx_description
1 polymer ?
#
loop_
_entity_poly.entity_id
_entity_poly.type
_entity_poly.pdbx_seq_one_letter_code
_entity_poly.pdbx_strand_id
1 'polypeptide(L)'
;MTAYDLPADLEATVVGLLYQRAAELDWLHLTDIERTNYYASWTEDPQIGGKLLLFIKKPDAVRVWMKNGPMKEYSRALNGVGKYAQFVDQRRTDVQTLITKALGPEWLVVPDTQKIKPLRLTVRRNDNEDDERRFCWGPSRDLKHLVWRAISDQVEGDTTPWVICVVSPFTRPAANSERAQHQRLATRLGLEIIDVTH
;
A
#
# COMPACT_ATOMS: atom_id res chain seq x y z
N MET A 1 -7.59 4.80 18.55
CA MET A 1 -7.72 3.84 19.66
C MET A 1 -8.89 2.93 19.36
N THR A 2 -8.69 1.61 19.35
CA THR A 2 -9.79 0.65 19.28
C THR A 2 -10.59 0.75 20.58
N ALA A 3 -11.92 0.70 20.50
CA ALA A 3 -12.79 0.87 21.68
C ALA A 3 -12.75 -0.31 22.67
N TYR A 4 -11.87 -1.29 22.42
CA TYR A 4 -11.76 -2.53 23.17
C TYR A 4 -10.34 -2.69 23.67
N ASP A 5 -10.22 -3.11 24.94
CA ASP A 5 -8.97 -3.38 25.61
C ASP A 5 -8.55 -4.82 25.30
N LEU A 6 -7.82 -4.99 24.20
CA LEU A 6 -7.31 -6.28 23.73
C LEU A 6 -5.89 -6.50 24.27
N PRO A 7 -5.55 -7.68 24.80
CA PRO A 7 -4.18 -8.04 25.09
C PRO A 7 -3.30 -7.87 23.85
N ALA A 8 -2.13 -7.26 24.01
CA ALA A 8 -1.25 -6.90 22.89
C ALA A 8 -0.76 -8.12 22.09
N ASP A 9 -0.50 -9.22 22.79
CA ASP A 9 -0.13 -10.52 22.23
C ASP A 9 -1.27 -11.14 21.41
N LEU A 10 -2.51 -11.01 21.90
CA LEU A 10 -3.70 -11.45 21.16
C LEU A 10 -3.90 -10.60 19.90
N GLU A 11 -3.83 -9.27 20.01
CA GLU A 11 -3.95 -8.37 18.86
C GLU A 11 -2.88 -8.72 17.81
N ALA A 12 -1.62 -8.85 18.22
CA ALA A 12 -0.52 -9.24 17.33
C ALA A 12 -0.78 -10.57 16.61
N THR A 13 -1.20 -11.60 17.36
CA THR A 13 -1.48 -12.93 16.82
C THR A 13 -2.61 -12.90 15.78
N VAL A 14 -3.71 -12.22 16.12
CA VAL A 14 -4.88 -12.14 15.23
C VAL A 14 -4.58 -11.31 13.99
N VAL A 15 -3.86 -10.20 14.14
CA VAL A 15 -3.48 -9.36 12.99
C VAL A 15 -2.51 -10.08 12.06
N GLY A 16 -1.53 -10.80 12.60
CA GLY A 16 -0.64 -11.65 11.79
C GLY A 16 -1.42 -12.67 10.97
N LEU A 17 -2.36 -13.37 11.60
CA LEU A 17 -3.20 -14.35 10.89
C LEU A 17 -4.09 -13.67 9.83
N LEU A 18 -4.72 -12.55 10.14
CA LEU A 18 -5.52 -11.79 9.17
C LEU A 18 -4.69 -11.38 7.94
N TYR A 19 -3.47 -10.91 8.15
CA TYR A 19 -2.59 -10.47 7.07
C TYR A 19 -2.08 -11.64 6.23
N GLN A 20 -1.77 -12.77 6.85
CA GLN A 20 -1.47 -14.00 6.14
C GLN A 20 -2.64 -14.43 5.24
N ARG A 21 -3.87 -14.51 5.78
CA ARG A 21 -5.06 -14.86 4.99
C ARG A 21 -5.35 -13.85 3.90
N ALA A 22 -5.17 -12.57 4.18
CA ALA A 22 -5.34 -11.51 3.19
C ALA A 22 -4.33 -11.61 2.05
N ALA A 23 -3.09 -12.06 2.32
CA ALA A 23 -2.09 -12.31 1.29
C ALA A 23 -2.48 -13.52 0.43
N GLU A 24 -2.87 -14.64 1.05
CA GLU A 24 -3.36 -15.86 0.35
C GLU A 24 -4.53 -15.57 -0.60
N LEU A 25 -5.42 -14.66 -0.21
CA LEU A 25 -6.61 -14.28 -0.98
C LEU A 25 -6.38 -13.18 -2.02
N ASP A 26 -5.17 -12.63 -2.11
CA ASP A 26 -4.90 -11.41 -2.89
C ASP A 26 -5.91 -10.29 -2.56
N TRP A 27 -6.06 -10.00 -1.26
CA TRP A 27 -7.13 -9.15 -0.69
C TRP A 27 -7.32 -7.80 -1.38
N LEU A 28 -6.24 -7.22 -1.90
CA LEU A 28 -6.31 -5.96 -2.63
C LEU A 28 -7.13 -6.09 -3.90
N HIS A 29 -7.18 -7.23 -4.58
CA HIS A 29 -7.91 -7.40 -5.83
C HIS A 29 -9.35 -7.89 -5.64
N LEU A 30 -9.75 -8.23 -4.41
CA LEU A 30 -11.12 -8.60 -4.10
C LEU A 30 -12.09 -7.41 -4.24
N THR A 31 -13.30 -7.70 -4.72
CA THR A 31 -14.46 -6.82 -4.71
C THR A 31 -14.98 -6.59 -3.29
N ASP A 32 -15.81 -5.57 -3.09
CA ASP A 32 -16.38 -5.28 -1.78
C ASP A 32 -17.35 -6.37 -1.29
N ILE A 33 -17.98 -7.11 -2.23
CA ILE A 33 -18.84 -8.26 -1.92
C ILE A 33 -17.98 -9.42 -1.41
N GLU A 34 -16.91 -9.78 -2.12
CA GLU A 34 -15.99 -10.84 -1.71
C GLU A 34 -15.36 -10.54 -0.35
N ARG A 35 -14.87 -9.31 -0.15
CA ARG A 35 -14.34 -8.88 1.16
C ARG A 35 -15.39 -9.01 2.27
N THR A 36 -16.65 -8.68 1.98
CA THR A 36 -17.74 -8.81 2.95
C THR A 36 -17.96 -10.26 3.37
N ASN A 37 -17.91 -11.20 2.42
CA ASN A 37 -18.03 -12.64 2.69
C ASN A 37 -16.86 -13.16 3.53
N TYR A 38 -15.62 -12.76 3.21
CA TYR A 38 -14.46 -13.15 4.01
C TYR A 38 -14.48 -12.57 5.42
N TYR A 39 -14.95 -11.33 5.60
CA TYR A 39 -15.15 -10.79 6.94
C TYR A 39 -16.16 -11.61 7.76
N ALA A 40 -17.23 -12.10 7.15
CA ALA A 40 -18.18 -12.98 7.83
C ALA A 40 -17.50 -14.30 8.24
N SER A 41 -16.83 -14.95 7.29
CA SER A 41 -16.08 -16.19 7.55
C SER A 41 -15.02 -16.04 8.64
N TRP A 42 -14.23 -14.96 8.64
CA TRP A 42 -13.22 -14.70 9.68
C TRP A 42 -13.82 -14.37 11.05
N THR A 43 -15.06 -13.87 11.10
CA THR A 43 -15.77 -13.65 12.36
C THR A 43 -16.22 -14.98 12.99
N GLU A 44 -16.45 -16.00 12.17
CA GLU A 44 -16.81 -17.36 12.60
C GLU A 44 -15.58 -18.25 12.86
N ASP A 45 -14.41 -17.85 12.33
CA ASP A 45 -13.15 -18.59 12.51
C ASP A 45 -12.72 -18.64 13.99
N PRO A 46 -12.51 -19.84 14.58
CA PRO A 46 -12.11 -19.99 15.98
C PRO A 46 -10.78 -19.30 16.35
N GLN A 47 -9.85 -19.19 15.41
CA GLN A 47 -8.53 -18.60 15.61
C GLN A 47 -8.52 -17.07 15.47
N ILE A 48 -9.50 -16.50 14.77
CA ILE A 48 -9.68 -15.05 14.58
C ILE A 48 -10.87 -14.57 15.42
N GLY A 49 -12.08 -14.78 14.91
CA GLY A 49 -13.30 -14.30 15.54
C GLY A 49 -13.56 -14.94 16.89
N GLY A 50 -13.32 -16.24 17.05
CA GLY A 50 -13.47 -16.95 18.31
C GLY A 50 -12.64 -16.34 19.44
N LYS A 51 -11.37 -16.03 19.18
CA LYS A 51 -10.50 -15.37 20.17
C LYS A 51 -10.92 -13.92 20.45
N LEU A 52 -11.29 -13.17 19.42
CA LEU A 52 -11.74 -11.78 19.57
C LEU A 52 -13.07 -11.67 20.33
N LEU A 53 -13.97 -12.64 20.17
CA LEU A 53 -15.28 -12.66 20.83
C LEU A 53 -15.18 -12.73 22.35
N LEU A 54 -14.10 -13.32 22.90
CA LEU A 54 -13.85 -13.35 24.35
C LEU A 54 -13.75 -11.93 24.95
N PHE A 55 -13.34 -10.94 24.15
CA PHE A 55 -13.13 -9.56 24.59
C PHE A 55 -14.19 -8.60 24.04
N ILE A 56 -14.52 -8.72 22.75
CA ILE A 56 -15.44 -7.83 22.03
C ILE A 56 -16.92 -8.22 22.26
N LYS A 57 -17.19 -9.47 22.66
CA LYS A 57 -18.50 -10.04 23.04
C LYS A 57 -19.60 -10.06 21.97
N LYS A 58 -19.46 -9.32 20.87
CA LYS A 58 -20.45 -9.24 19.78
C LYS A 58 -19.81 -9.52 18.41
N PRO A 59 -20.34 -10.47 17.61
CA PRO A 59 -19.83 -10.77 16.27
C PRO A 59 -19.76 -9.54 15.34
N ASP A 60 -20.80 -8.71 15.33
CA ASP A 60 -20.81 -7.51 14.49
C ASP A 60 -19.68 -6.53 14.85
N ALA A 61 -19.38 -6.41 16.14
CA ALA A 61 -18.30 -5.56 16.62
C ALA A 61 -16.91 -6.14 16.30
N VAL A 62 -16.77 -7.47 16.28
CA VAL A 62 -15.55 -8.16 15.83
C VAL A 62 -15.29 -7.84 14.35
N ARG A 63 -16.32 -7.97 13.50
CA ARG A 63 -16.23 -7.60 12.09
C ARG A 63 -15.85 -6.13 11.89
N VAL A 64 -16.48 -5.22 12.64
CA VAL A 64 -16.18 -3.78 12.59
C VAL A 64 -14.74 -3.51 13.02
N TRP A 65 -14.26 -4.18 14.08
CA TRP A 65 -12.88 -4.06 14.54
C TRP A 65 -11.91 -4.49 13.45
N MET A 66 -12.10 -5.67 12.84
CA MET A 66 -11.24 -6.16 11.74
C MET A 66 -11.22 -5.18 10.57
N LYS A 67 -12.40 -4.75 10.10
CA LYS A 67 -12.56 -3.89 8.92
C LYS A 67 -11.96 -2.50 9.13
N ASN A 68 -12.30 -1.84 10.23
CA ASN A 68 -11.92 -0.45 10.48
C ASN A 68 -10.59 -0.29 11.22
N GLY A 69 -10.05 -1.39 11.77
CA GLY A 69 -8.73 -1.46 12.39
C GLY A 69 -7.70 -2.08 11.43
N PRO A 70 -7.27 -3.34 11.64
CA PRO A 70 -6.13 -3.92 10.92
C PRO A 70 -6.30 -3.97 9.41
N MET A 71 -7.48 -4.31 8.89
CA MET A 71 -7.66 -4.44 7.44
C MET A 71 -7.71 -3.10 6.70
N LYS A 72 -8.05 -2.01 7.39
CA LYS A 72 -7.92 -0.65 6.84
C LYS A 72 -6.46 -0.22 6.69
N GLU A 73 -5.60 -0.75 7.54
CA GLU A 73 -4.16 -0.50 7.53
C GLU A 73 -3.40 -1.47 6.62
N TYR A 74 -4.00 -2.58 6.19
CA TYR A 74 -3.33 -3.65 5.43
C TYR A 74 -2.56 -3.14 4.20
N SER A 75 -3.17 -2.26 3.40
CA SER A 75 -2.48 -1.65 2.24
C SER A 75 -1.25 -0.82 2.65
N ARG A 76 -1.30 -0.13 3.79
CA ARG A 76 -0.16 0.63 4.33
C ARG A 76 0.91 -0.31 4.87
N ALA A 77 0.49 -1.33 5.62
CA ALA A 77 1.37 -2.32 6.21
C ALA A 77 2.18 -3.08 5.16
N LEU A 78 1.57 -3.42 4.02
CA LEU A 78 2.27 -4.03 2.87
C LEU A 78 3.44 -3.17 2.38
N ASN A 79 3.34 -1.84 2.49
CA ASN A 79 4.38 -0.89 2.11
C ASN A 79 5.33 -0.54 3.29
N GLY A 80 5.34 -1.32 4.36
CA GLY A 80 6.17 -1.08 5.54
C GLY A 80 5.68 0.07 6.43
N VAL A 81 4.45 0.56 6.25
CA VAL A 81 3.93 1.75 6.95
C VAL A 81 2.86 1.37 7.97
N GLY A 82 2.94 1.98 9.16
CA GLY A 82 1.91 1.91 10.19
C GLY A 82 2.15 0.82 11.24
N LYS A 83 1.31 0.81 12.29
CA LYS A 83 1.52 -0.03 13.50
C LYS A 83 1.58 -1.54 13.24
N TYR A 84 1.02 -1.98 12.12
CA TYR A 84 0.94 -3.39 11.75
C TYR A 84 1.91 -3.81 10.65
N ALA A 85 2.79 -2.91 10.19
CA ALA A 85 3.77 -3.20 9.14
C ALA A 85 4.65 -4.43 9.46
N GLN A 86 4.97 -4.64 10.73
CA GLN A 86 5.74 -5.79 11.21
C GLN A 86 5.07 -7.15 11.02
N PHE A 87 3.75 -7.20 10.80
CA PHE A 87 2.98 -8.45 10.69
C PHE A 87 2.79 -8.91 9.25
N VAL A 88 3.40 -8.22 8.28
CA VAL A 88 3.38 -8.61 6.88
C VAL A 88 4.67 -9.40 6.61
N ASP A 89 4.53 -10.72 6.47
CA ASP A 89 5.64 -11.64 6.18
C ASP A 89 6.24 -11.39 4.78
N GLN A 90 5.37 -11.07 3.82
CA GLN A 90 5.74 -10.60 2.49
C GLN A 90 5.71 -9.08 2.48
N ARG A 91 6.74 -8.41 3.04
CA ARG A 91 6.92 -6.98 2.76
C ARG A 91 6.83 -6.84 1.24
N ARG A 92 5.82 -6.13 0.71
CA ARG A 92 5.91 -5.69 -0.68
C ARG A 92 7.23 -4.94 -0.74
N THR A 93 8.05 -5.32 -1.70
CA THR A 93 9.30 -4.67 -2.12
C THR A 93 9.58 -3.39 -1.37
N ASP A 94 10.59 -3.43 -0.51
CA ASP A 94 11.07 -2.25 0.20
C ASP A 94 11.14 -1.04 -0.76
N VAL A 95 10.80 0.15 -0.28
CA VAL A 95 10.68 1.33 -1.15
C VAL A 95 11.98 1.62 -1.89
N GLN A 96 13.15 1.39 -1.27
CA GLN A 96 14.44 1.52 -1.93
C GLN A 96 14.59 0.50 -3.07
N THR A 97 14.03 -0.70 -2.92
CA THR A 97 14.02 -1.71 -4.00
C THR A 97 13.08 -1.29 -5.14
N LEU A 98 11.93 -0.65 -4.85
CA LEU A 98 11.06 -0.08 -5.90
C LEU A 98 11.77 1.05 -6.65
N ILE A 99 12.45 1.94 -5.93
CA ILE A 99 13.25 3.04 -6.51
C ILE A 99 14.37 2.47 -7.38
N THR A 100 15.10 1.46 -6.88
CA THR A 100 16.18 0.81 -7.63
C THR A 100 15.66 0.20 -8.93
N LYS A 101 14.49 -0.45 -8.91
CA LYS A 101 13.86 -1.01 -10.12
C LYS A 101 13.34 0.05 -11.08
N ALA A 102 12.87 1.19 -10.57
CA ALA A 102 12.24 2.23 -11.38
C ALA A 102 13.25 3.23 -11.95
N LEU A 103 14.18 3.70 -11.12
CA LEU A 103 15.09 4.81 -11.43
C LEU A 103 16.55 4.40 -11.48
N GLY A 104 16.93 3.30 -10.81
CA GLY A 104 18.32 2.84 -10.70
C GLY A 104 18.87 2.90 -9.27
N PRO A 105 19.98 2.20 -8.99
CA PRO A 105 20.57 2.10 -7.65
C PRO A 105 21.19 3.40 -7.12
N GLU A 106 21.43 4.38 -7.97
CA GLU A 106 21.99 5.69 -7.63
C GLU A 106 20.99 6.62 -6.93
N TRP A 107 19.70 6.28 -6.97
CA TRP A 107 18.63 7.07 -6.34
C TRP A 107 18.36 6.59 -4.93
N LEU A 108 18.48 7.49 -3.96
CA LEU A 108 18.30 7.19 -2.54
C LEU A 108 17.11 7.96 -1.96
N VAL A 109 16.44 7.34 -0.98
CA VAL A 109 15.38 7.99 -0.22
C VAL A 109 15.94 9.13 0.62
N VAL A 110 15.33 10.32 0.53
CA VAL A 110 15.58 11.42 1.46
C VAL A 110 14.77 11.18 2.74
N PRO A 111 15.41 11.07 3.92
CA PRO A 111 14.74 10.82 5.19
C PRO A 111 13.62 11.82 5.51
N ASP A 112 12.62 11.39 6.27
CA ASP A 112 11.52 12.22 6.77
C ASP A 112 10.63 12.93 5.73
N THR A 113 10.79 12.60 4.44
CA THR A 113 9.95 13.16 3.35
C THR A 113 8.70 12.31 3.05
N GLN A 114 8.58 11.13 3.66
CA GLN A 114 7.52 10.18 3.34
C GLN A 114 6.13 10.67 3.78
N LYS A 115 5.20 10.68 2.84
CA LYS A 115 3.77 11.01 3.04
C LYS A 115 2.90 9.83 2.59
N ILE A 116 1.73 9.66 3.21
CA ILE A 116 0.93 8.42 3.10
C ILE A 116 -0.22 8.52 2.07
N LYS A 117 -0.72 9.72 1.76
CA LYS A 117 -1.87 9.91 0.85
C LYS A 117 -1.54 10.92 -0.27
N PRO A 118 -1.28 10.45 -1.50
CA PRO A 118 -0.80 9.09 -1.81
C PRO A 118 0.57 8.82 -1.17
N LEU A 119 1.00 7.55 -1.16
CA LEU A 119 2.35 7.16 -0.77
C LEU A 119 3.36 7.87 -1.68
N ARG A 120 4.22 8.68 -1.08
CA ARG A 120 5.24 9.44 -1.79
C ARG A 120 6.38 9.85 -0.87
N LEU A 121 7.51 10.17 -1.46
CA LEU A 121 8.70 10.71 -0.79
C LEU A 121 9.55 11.49 -1.80
N THR A 122 10.62 12.11 -1.33
CA THR A 122 11.68 12.65 -2.20
C THR A 122 12.78 11.61 -2.34
N VAL A 123 13.24 11.42 -3.58
CA VAL A 123 14.48 10.71 -3.88
C VAL A 123 15.52 11.71 -4.37
N ARG A 124 16.79 11.41 -4.12
CA ARG A 124 17.94 12.21 -4.55
C ARG A 124 18.99 11.30 -5.14
N ARG A 125 19.66 11.75 -6.21
CA ARG A 125 20.78 11.04 -6.80
C ARG A 125 22.02 11.13 -5.90
N ASN A 126 22.71 10.02 -5.68
CA ASN A 126 23.86 9.96 -4.77
C ASN A 126 25.10 10.73 -5.28
N ASP A 127 25.25 10.85 -6.60
CA ASP A 127 26.35 11.55 -7.27
C ASP A 127 26.03 13.02 -7.60
N ASN A 128 24.80 13.48 -7.36
CA ASN A 128 24.41 14.88 -7.54
C ASN A 128 23.31 15.26 -6.54
N GLU A 129 23.68 16.02 -5.51
CA GLU A 129 22.76 16.41 -4.45
C GLU A 129 21.63 17.34 -4.90
N ASP A 130 21.80 18.03 -6.03
CA ASP A 130 20.79 18.93 -6.60
C ASP A 130 19.76 18.20 -7.48
N ASP A 131 19.99 16.91 -7.79
CA ASP A 131 19.09 16.09 -8.62
C ASP A 131 18.07 15.36 -7.73
N GLU A 132 17.01 16.08 -7.37
CA GLU A 132 15.86 15.56 -6.61
C GLU A 132 14.65 15.26 -7.48
N ARG A 133 13.92 14.21 -7.10
CA ARG A 133 12.61 13.87 -7.69
C ARG A 133 11.58 13.54 -6.63
N ARG A 134 10.33 13.82 -6.92
CA ARG A 134 9.19 13.28 -6.17
C ARG A 134 8.89 11.88 -6.69
N PHE A 135 8.91 10.91 -5.80
CA PHE A 135 8.59 9.53 -6.12
C PHE A 135 7.29 9.13 -5.42
N CYS A 136 6.29 8.68 -6.17
CA CYS A 136 5.07 8.12 -5.61
C CYS A 136 4.80 6.73 -6.20
N TRP A 137 4.16 5.86 -5.42
CA TRP A 137 3.93 4.49 -5.85
C TRP A 137 2.61 3.93 -5.37
N GLY A 138 2.10 2.96 -6.11
CA GLY A 138 0.85 2.29 -5.81
C GLY A 138 0.39 1.36 -6.93
N PRO A 139 -0.66 0.57 -6.72
CA PRO A 139 -1.23 -0.27 -7.77
C PRO A 139 -1.92 0.59 -8.84
N SER A 140 -2.06 0.03 -10.05
CA SER A 140 -2.69 0.71 -11.20
C SER A 140 -4.07 1.31 -10.90
N ARG A 141 -4.92 0.63 -10.12
CA ARG A 141 -6.22 1.17 -9.70
C ARG A 141 -6.17 2.52 -8.97
N ASP A 142 -5.02 2.83 -8.35
CA ASP A 142 -4.79 4.08 -7.61
C ASP A 142 -4.09 5.13 -8.48
N LEU A 143 -3.77 4.83 -9.75
CA LEU A 143 -3.03 5.71 -10.67
C LEU A 143 -3.63 7.11 -10.73
N LYS A 144 -4.96 7.23 -10.79
CA LYS A 144 -5.64 8.54 -10.80
C LYS A 144 -5.27 9.40 -9.59
N HIS A 145 -5.08 8.79 -8.42
CA HIS A 145 -4.73 9.50 -7.19
C HIS A 145 -3.24 9.86 -7.17
N LEU A 146 -2.38 9.00 -7.71
CA LEU A 146 -0.95 9.26 -7.86
C LEU A 146 -0.71 10.45 -8.81
N VAL A 147 -1.31 10.38 -10.00
CA VAL A 147 -1.26 11.41 -11.04
C VAL A 147 -1.86 12.72 -10.54
N TRP A 148 -3.02 12.67 -9.89
CA TRP A 148 -3.67 13.87 -9.36
C TRP A 148 -2.78 14.64 -8.39
N ARG A 149 -2.05 13.94 -7.50
CA ARG A 149 -1.13 14.62 -6.58
C ARG A 149 0.02 15.29 -7.33
N ALA A 150 0.63 14.61 -8.30
CA ALA A 150 1.72 15.17 -9.08
C ALA A 150 1.31 16.46 -9.79
N ILE A 151 0.16 16.45 -10.48
CA ILE A 151 -0.39 17.63 -11.15
C ILE A 151 -0.72 18.74 -10.14
N SER A 152 -1.28 18.38 -8.98
CA SER A 152 -1.63 19.38 -7.95
C SER A 152 -0.40 20.12 -7.45
N ASP A 153 0.69 19.39 -7.14
CA ASP A 153 1.96 19.98 -6.71
C ASP A 153 2.56 20.88 -7.80
N GLN A 154 2.52 20.46 -9.06
CA GLN A 154 2.99 21.28 -10.19
C GLN A 154 2.18 22.58 -10.36
N VAL A 155 0.86 22.52 -10.19
CA VAL A 155 -0.03 23.71 -10.25
C VAL A 155 0.21 24.64 -9.06
N GLU A 156 0.57 24.09 -7.90
CA GLU A 156 0.97 24.86 -6.71
C GLU A 156 2.38 25.47 -6.82
N GLY A 157 3.11 25.20 -7.92
CA GLY A 157 4.42 25.77 -8.23
C GLY A 157 5.61 24.90 -7.84
N ASP A 158 5.40 23.65 -7.41
CA ASP A 158 6.50 22.69 -7.22
C ASP A 158 7.07 22.28 -8.59
N THR A 159 8.30 22.69 -8.86
CA THR A 159 9.02 22.38 -10.10
C THR A 159 9.82 21.08 -10.04
N THR A 160 9.82 20.40 -8.88
CA THR A 160 10.52 19.13 -8.71
C THR A 160 9.90 18.06 -9.63
N PRO A 161 10.70 17.36 -10.46
CA PRO A 161 10.19 16.31 -11.34
C PRO A 161 9.48 15.19 -10.60
N TRP A 162 8.43 14.64 -11.21
CA TRP A 162 7.61 13.56 -10.63
C TRP A 162 7.79 12.24 -11.35
N VAL A 163 7.96 11.18 -10.56
CA VAL A 163 8.01 9.79 -11.01
C VAL A 163 6.90 9.01 -10.33
N ILE A 164 6.03 8.42 -11.15
CA ILE A 164 4.90 7.59 -10.72
C ILE A 164 5.24 6.13 -10.98
N CYS A 165 5.52 5.38 -9.91
CA CYS A 165 5.80 3.96 -9.98
C CYS A 165 4.50 3.15 -9.80
N VAL A 166 4.00 2.58 -10.89
CA VAL A 166 2.85 1.68 -10.88
C VAL A 166 3.32 0.27 -10.55
N VAL A 167 2.82 -0.28 -9.45
CA VAL A 167 3.33 -1.51 -8.85
C VAL A 167 2.35 -2.67 -9.04
N SER A 168 2.77 -3.69 -9.79
CA SER A 168 2.01 -4.92 -10.02
C SER A 168 2.72 -6.14 -9.42
N PRO A 169 1.97 -7.14 -8.92
CA PRO A 169 2.57 -8.40 -8.45
C PRO A 169 3.04 -9.26 -9.62
N PHE A 170 4.04 -10.12 -9.39
CA PHE A 170 4.55 -11.07 -10.39
C PHE A 170 3.48 -12.07 -10.87
N THR A 171 2.57 -12.45 -9.99
CA THR A 171 1.43 -13.33 -10.32
C THR A 171 0.40 -12.68 -11.25
N ARG A 172 0.40 -11.35 -11.34
CA ARG A 172 -0.51 -10.59 -12.20
C ARG A 172 0.16 -9.30 -12.68
N PRO A 173 1.09 -9.39 -13.64
CA PRO A 173 1.77 -8.22 -14.18
C PRO A 173 0.79 -7.33 -14.95
N ALA A 174 1.10 -6.03 -15.04
CA ALA A 174 0.31 -5.09 -15.84
C ALA A 174 0.29 -5.54 -17.32
N ALA A 175 -0.89 -5.58 -17.92
CA ALA A 175 -1.08 -5.99 -19.31
C ALA A 175 -0.45 -4.96 -20.28
N ASN A 176 -0.08 -5.38 -21.49
CA ASN A 176 0.53 -4.47 -22.47
C ASN A 176 -0.38 -3.28 -22.83
N SER A 177 -1.69 -3.49 -22.90
CA SER A 177 -2.69 -2.44 -23.15
C SER A 177 -2.74 -1.40 -22.03
N GLU A 178 -2.60 -1.86 -20.78
CA GLU A 178 -2.58 -1.03 -19.57
C GLU A 178 -1.29 -0.21 -19.50
N ARG A 179 -0.12 -0.84 -19.70
CA ARG A 179 1.17 -0.13 -19.81
C ARG A 179 1.15 0.92 -20.92
N ALA A 180 0.56 0.60 -22.07
CA ALA A 180 0.40 1.55 -23.17
C ALA A 180 -0.51 2.73 -22.78
N GLN A 181 -1.54 2.50 -21.95
CA GLN A 181 -2.37 3.57 -21.40
C GLN A 181 -1.58 4.47 -20.44
N HIS A 182 -0.77 3.87 -19.57
CA HIS A 182 0.12 4.62 -18.66
C HIS A 182 1.07 5.52 -19.43
N GLN A 183 1.71 5.01 -20.48
CA GLN A 183 2.61 5.80 -21.33
C GLN A 183 1.90 6.97 -22.03
N ARG A 184 0.67 6.75 -22.55
CA ARG A 184 -0.11 7.86 -23.13
C ARG A 184 -0.44 8.94 -22.09
N LEU A 185 -0.77 8.56 -20.85
CA LEU A 185 -1.03 9.50 -19.76
C LEU A 185 0.24 10.28 -19.39
N ALA A 186 1.37 9.58 -19.24
CA ALA A 186 2.68 10.15 -18.95
C ALA A 186 3.03 11.28 -19.94
N THR A 187 3.00 10.97 -21.24
CA THR A 187 3.26 11.93 -22.32
C THR A 187 2.27 13.08 -22.31
N ARG A 188 0.98 12.81 -22.12
CA ARG A 188 -0.06 13.85 -22.16
C ARG A 188 0.07 14.88 -21.03
N LEU A 189 0.61 14.46 -19.90
CA LEU A 189 0.68 15.22 -18.65
C LEU A 189 2.10 15.72 -18.32
N GLY A 190 3.12 15.34 -19.10
CA GLY A 190 4.50 15.69 -18.80
C GLY A 190 5.01 15.02 -17.52
N LEU A 191 4.56 13.80 -17.25
CA LEU A 191 4.94 13.01 -16.07
C LEU A 191 5.76 11.79 -16.50
N GLU A 192 6.58 11.25 -15.60
CA GLU A 192 7.23 9.96 -15.78
C GLU A 192 6.40 8.88 -15.09
N ILE A 193 5.94 7.87 -15.85
CA ILE A 193 5.18 6.73 -15.30
C ILE A 193 5.92 5.44 -15.64
N ILE A 194 6.25 4.66 -14.61
CA ILE A 194 7.06 3.44 -14.71
C ILE A 194 6.29 2.27 -14.12
N ASP A 195 6.11 1.21 -14.89
CA ASP A 195 5.48 -0.03 -14.43
C ASP A 195 6.52 -0.99 -13.86
N VAL A 196 6.47 -1.22 -12.55
CA VAL A 196 7.35 -2.15 -11.83
C VAL A 196 6.58 -3.41 -11.45
N THR A 197 7.18 -4.56 -11.77
CA THR A 197 6.70 -5.86 -11.32
C THR A 197 7.53 -6.33 -10.12
N HIS A 198 6.87 -6.89 -9.10
CA HIS A 198 7.53 -7.41 -7.92
C HIS A 198 6.92 -8.72 -7.42
#